data_AF-A0A0E3WVN7-F1
#
_entry.id   AF-A0A0E3WVN7-F1
#
_cell.length_a   1.000
_cell.length_b   1.000
_cell.length_c   1.000
_cell.angle_alpha   90.00
_cell.angle_beta   90.00
_cell.angle_gamma   90.00
#
_symmetry.space_group_name_H-M   'P 1'
#
loop_
_entity.id
_entity.type
_entity.pdbx_description
1 polymer ?
#
loop_
_entity_poly.entity_id
_entity_poly.type
_entity_poly.pdbx_seq_one_letter_code
_entity_poly.pdbx_strand_id
1 'polypeptide(L)'
;MRILILILTIFVVISGCVEENNASQSNESAYQESENVSSTTLSPEEENIPEIEVTSFSSIYMRDNTERVYDYLFSWDNVPGNENQSFISYLKNDMGIDWADNAQIVKTNDNETILVFTSENSLEFTLEDNKSKILTTIGSDSYYDSKKIKNENGKICVCRLEYEPGPNITEKYYAVYNLSIKNNGSNNLDFNLNELHVRDGNHIFNTTIDPESQYSYRNEMFSDLKKETKIEDTTLFPEQTTSGYVIFQVSSLYNESFLLMYKGTPITSTSFEKGVKVLRTAESYNYSVIFGIPPYDCGGLNYTFEPDFKEYPYIWPNWVNRSVFEVLNKADSENMAKLSIENTLSKDMEQIPPINIVYALKVIPETNVTMVPNIRSSHFSPYTLCVDDTGEELINSEYGKIIVLNSQMGFSNATIVKISYQNVYGRKDRLSFIDQDLILDDELNIVVAKYYCGNFV
;
A
#
# COMPACT_ATOMS: atom_id res chain seq x y z
N MET A 1 13.91 -52.69 -43.31
CA MET A 1 14.71 -51.62 -42.70
C MET A 1 13.75 -50.69 -41.96
N ARG A 2 13.51 -50.94 -40.67
CA ARG A 2 12.65 -50.13 -39.79
C ARG A 2 13.56 -49.62 -38.68
N ILE A 3 13.79 -48.31 -38.64
CA ILE A 3 14.59 -47.65 -37.61
C ILE A 3 13.61 -47.29 -36.49
N LEU A 4 13.77 -47.96 -35.35
CA LEU A 4 13.06 -47.66 -34.11
C LEU A 4 13.86 -46.55 -33.42
N ILE A 5 13.33 -45.32 -33.41
CA ILE A 5 13.92 -44.20 -32.66
C ILE A 5 13.37 -44.30 -31.23
N LEU A 6 14.25 -44.68 -30.30
CA LEU A 6 13.98 -44.75 -28.87
C LEU A 6 14.26 -43.36 -28.29
N ILE A 7 13.22 -42.58 -28.03
CA ILE A 7 13.35 -41.29 -27.34
C ILE A 7 13.42 -41.58 -25.84
N LEU A 8 14.62 -41.42 -25.28
CA LEU A 8 14.88 -41.50 -23.85
C LEU A 8 14.50 -40.13 -23.24
N THR A 9 13.35 -40.04 -22.58
CA THR A 9 12.98 -38.87 -21.77
C THR A 9 13.69 -38.96 -20.42
N ILE A 10 14.71 -38.11 -20.24
CA ILE A 10 15.38 -37.89 -18.96
C ILE A 10 14.52 -36.91 -18.15
N PHE A 11 13.90 -37.39 -17.08
CA PHE A 11 13.35 -36.53 -16.03
C PHE A 11 14.49 -36.10 -15.11
N VAL A 12 14.86 -34.82 -15.16
CA VAL A 12 15.74 -34.21 -14.15
C VAL A 12 14.84 -33.71 -13.02
N VAL A 13 14.81 -34.45 -11.92
CA VAL A 13 14.27 -33.95 -10.65
C VAL A 13 15.40 -33.14 -10.00
N ILE A 14 15.27 -31.82 -9.99
CA ILE A 14 16.17 -30.95 -9.23
C ILE A 14 15.75 -31.03 -7.76
N SER A 15 16.25 -32.04 -7.06
CA SER A 15 16.31 -32.06 -5.59
C SER A 15 17.67 -31.50 -5.18
N GLY A 16 17.73 -30.20 -4.94
CA GLY A 16 18.92 -29.53 -4.40
C GLY A 16 19.05 -29.78 -2.90
N CYS A 17 19.59 -30.94 -2.52
CA CYS A 17 20.24 -31.11 -1.21
C CYS A 17 21.67 -30.58 -1.35
N VAL A 18 21.96 -29.44 -0.73
CA VAL A 18 23.34 -29.00 -0.49
C VAL A 18 23.66 -29.33 0.97
N GLU A 19 24.47 -30.37 1.15
CA GLU A 19 25.20 -30.61 2.40
C GLU A 19 26.34 -29.59 2.50
N GLU A 20 26.29 -28.73 3.51
CA GLU A 20 27.48 -28.08 4.06
C GLU A 20 27.67 -28.53 5.51
N ASN A 21 28.59 -29.50 5.68
CA ASN A 21 29.23 -29.78 6.96
C ASN A 21 30.47 -28.88 7.08
N ASN A 22 30.50 -27.98 8.06
CA ASN A 22 31.48 -28.02 9.15
C ASN A 22 31.33 -26.85 10.12
N ALA A 23 30.90 -27.20 11.34
CA ALA A 23 31.50 -26.86 12.63
C ALA A 23 32.04 -25.43 12.86
N SER A 24 31.29 -24.66 13.66
CA SER A 24 31.86 -23.79 14.69
C SER A 24 30.90 -23.58 15.87
N GLN A 25 31.26 -24.22 16.99
CA GLN A 25 30.98 -23.88 18.40
C GLN A 25 29.65 -23.21 18.77
N SER A 26 28.78 -24.03 19.37
CA SER A 26 27.71 -23.66 20.28
C SER A 26 28.27 -22.94 21.53
N ASN A 27 27.89 -21.68 21.71
CA ASN A 27 27.87 -21.06 23.04
C ASN A 27 26.46 -21.22 23.59
N GLU A 28 26.26 -22.36 24.25
CA GLU A 28 25.14 -22.63 25.14
C GLU A 28 25.48 -21.96 26.49
N SER A 29 24.79 -20.87 26.84
CA SER A 29 24.81 -20.36 28.21
C SER A 29 23.42 -19.91 28.64
N ALA A 30 22.74 -20.84 29.32
CA ALA A 30 21.89 -20.64 30.49
C ALA A 30 20.90 -19.46 30.47
N TYR A 31 19.69 -19.73 29.95
CA TYR A 31 18.49 -19.11 30.50
C TYR A 31 17.88 -20.08 31.52
N GLN A 32 18.07 -19.76 32.80
CA GLN A 32 17.31 -20.38 33.88
C GLN A 32 15.90 -19.79 33.87
N GLU A 33 14.90 -20.67 33.84
CA GLU A 33 13.57 -20.38 34.37
C GLU A 33 13.68 -19.87 35.81
N SER A 34 13.09 -18.71 36.08
CA SER A 34 12.67 -18.35 37.43
C SER A 34 11.25 -17.81 37.39
N GLU A 35 10.30 -18.67 37.74
CA GLU A 35 8.97 -18.24 38.18
C GLU A 35 9.06 -17.51 39.53
N ASN A 36 8.32 -16.41 39.62
CA ASN A 36 7.79 -15.73 40.81
C ASN A 36 8.79 -15.19 41.86
N VAL A 37 8.82 -13.86 42.01
CA VAL A 37 8.23 -13.10 43.14
C VAL A 37 8.74 -11.63 43.14
N SER A 38 7.78 -10.72 43.38
CA SER A 38 7.92 -9.36 43.95
C SER A 38 8.19 -8.18 43.01
N SER A 39 7.26 -7.22 43.10
CA SER A 39 7.35 -5.83 42.67
C SER A 39 8.70 -5.22 43.07
N THR A 40 9.59 -5.13 42.10
CA THR A 40 10.84 -4.38 42.23
C THR A 40 10.53 -2.96 41.80
N THR A 41 10.67 -2.01 42.72
CA THR A 41 10.58 -0.58 42.40
C THR A 41 11.68 -0.27 41.39
N LEU A 42 11.30 -0.01 40.14
CA LEU A 42 12.19 0.37 39.05
C LEU A 42 12.96 1.65 39.43
N SER A 43 14.16 1.81 38.87
CA SER A 43 14.95 3.03 39.03
C SER A 43 14.16 4.25 38.53
N PRO A 44 14.29 5.45 39.13
CA PRO A 44 13.61 6.67 38.64
C PRO A 44 13.92 7.02 37.17
N GLU A 45 15.02 6.51 36.62
CA GLU A 45 15.38 6.69 35.20
C GLU A 45 14.63 5.73 34.25
N GLU A 46 14.17 4.58 34.74
CA GLU A 46 13.35 3.61 33.98
C GLU A 46 11.87 4.00 33.94
N GLU A 47 11.44 4.95 34.79
CA GLU A 47 10.04 5.36 34.94
C GLU A 47 9.50 6.16 33.75
N ASN A 48 10.35 6.57 32.79
CA ASN A 48 9.99 7.43 31.64
C ASN A 48 10.22 6.77 30.26
N ILE A 49 10.26 5.44 30.17
CA ILE A 49 10.28 4.75 28.88
C ILE A 49 8.83 4.40 28.50
N PRO A 50 8.33 4.82 27.32
CA PRO A 50 7.01 4.40 26.87
C PRO A 50 6.94 2.89 26.69
N GLU A 51 5.78 2.33 26.99
CA GLU A 51 5.39 1.05 26.45
C GLU A 51 4.98 1.26 24.98
N ILE A 52 5.68 0.60 24.06
CA ILE A 52 5.40 0.67 22.62
C ILE A 52 5.03 -0.72 22.15
N GLU A 53 3.80 -0.86 21.66
CA GLU A 53 3.26 -2.09 21.09
C GLU A 53 3.06 -1.92 19.58
N VAL A 54 3.42 -2.94 18.79
CA VAL A 54 3.12 -3.00 17.36
C VAL A 54 1.76 -3.67 17.18
N THR A 55 0.75 -2.88 16.79
CA THR A 55 -0.64 -3.36 16.63
C THR A 55 -0.92 -3.87 15.23
N SER A 56 -0.21 -3.37 14.21
CA SER A 56 -0.14 -4.01 12.89
C SER A 56 1.15 -3.62 12.17
N PHE A 57 1.52 -4.42 11.18
CA PHE A 57 2.72 -4.22 10.39
C PHE A 57 2.39 -4.33 8.91
N SER A 58 2.94 -3.46 8.07
CA SER A 58 2.84 -3.59 6.62
C SER A 58 4.19 -3.51 5.91
N SER A 59 4.34 -4.33 4.86
CA SER A 59 5.47 -4.27 3.94
C SER A 59 4.98 -3.88 2.56
N ILE A 60 5.58 -2.84 1.97
CA ILE A 60 5.15 -2.27 0.69
C ILE A 60 6.34 -2.23 -0.25
N TYR A 61 6.15 -2.77 -1.44
CA TYR A 61 7.01 -2.59 -2.59
C TYR A 61 6.32 -1.68 -3.60
N MET A 62 7.08 -0.73 -4.13
CA MET A 62 6.66 0.14 -5.20
C MET A 62 7.71 0.18 -6.28
N ARG A 63 7.26 0.04 -7.52
CA ARG A 63 8.06 0.25 -8.71
C ARG A 63 7.32 1.14 -9.67
N ASP A 64 7.98 2.23 -10.04
CA ASP A 64 7.38 3.27 -10.85
C ASP A 64 8.43 3.85 -11.79
N ASN A 65 8.07 4.07 -13.06
CA ASN A 65 8.90 4.82 -13.99
C ASN A 65 8.28 6.17 -14.36
N THR A 66 7.18 6.56 -13.73
CA THR A 66 6.54 7.84 -14.01
C THR A 66 7.25 8.97 -13.30
N GLU A 67 7.50 10.04 -14.05
CA GLU A 67 7.99 11.31 -13.54
C GLU A 67 6.81 12.27 -13.38
N ARG A 68 6.89 13.09 -12.34
CA ARG A 68 5.88 14.11 -12.08
C ARG A 68 6.12 15.30 -12.97
N VAL A 69 5.24 15.48 -13.93
CA VAL A 69 5.22 16.66 -14.79
C VAL A 69 4.16 17.60 -14.25
N TYR A 70 4.54 18.87 -14.13
CA TYR A 70 3.62 19.90 -13.66
C TYR A 70 3.29 20.80 -14.83
N ASP A 71 2.08 20.66 -15.31
CA ASP A 71 1.56 21.52 -16.34
C ASP A 71 0.97 22.75 -15.68
N TYR A 72 1.59 23.89 -15.97
CA TYR A 72 1.11 25.19 -15.51
C TYR A 72 -0.28 25.45 -16.08
N LEU A 73 -1.25 25.73 -15.20
CA LEU A 73 -2.60 26.11 -15.62
C LEU A 73 -2.75 27.63 -15.60
N PHE A 74 -2.60 28.24 -14.42
CA PHE A 74 -2.67 29.69 -14.24
C PHE A 74 -2.05 30.11 -12.91
N SER A 75 -1.74 31.39 -12.77
CA SER A 75 -1.33 32.02 -11.51
C SER A 75 -2.57 32.57 -10.84
N TRP A 76 -2.80 32.12 -9.61
CA TRP A 76 -3.87 32.61 -8.76
C TRP A 76 -3.82 34.13 -8.65
N ASP A 77 -2.64 34.68 -8.38
CA ASP A 77 -2.44 36.12 -8.17
C ASP A 77 -2.70 36.99 -9.41
N ASN A 78 -2.64 36.40 -10.62
CA ASN A 78 -2.90 37.10 -11.87
C ASN A 78 -4.36 36.95 -12.37
N VAL A 79 -5.24 36.35 -11.55
CA VAL A 79 -6.68 36.21 -11.81
C VAL A 79 -7.48 36.97 -10.73
N PRO A 80 -8.40 37.87 -11.09
CA PRO A 80 -8.66 38.34 -12.45
C PRO A 80 -7.51 39.23 -12.96
N GLY A 81 -7.23 39.18 -14.26
CA GLY A 81 -6.19 39.98 -14.89
C GLY A 81 -5.57 39.30 -16.10
N ASN A 82 -4.23 39.30 -16.15
CA ASN A 82 -3.44 38.86 -17.30
C ASN A 82 -3.63 37.36 -17.63
N GLU A 83 -4.12 36.57 -16.68
CA GLU A 83 -4.29 35.13 -16.86
C GLU A 83 -5.75 34.67 -16.91
N ASN A 84 -6.68 35.61 -17.11
CA ASN A 84 -8.11 35.27 -17.28
C ASN A 84 -8.33 34.23 -18.38
N GLN A 85 -7.62 34.33 -19.50
CA GLN A 85 -7.79 33.40 -20.62
C GLN A 85 -7.30 31.99 -20.27
N SER A 86 -6.19 31.85 -19.54
CA SER A 86 -5.70 30.55 -19.06
C SER A 86 -6.66 29.95 -18.04
N PHE A 87 -7.17 30.78 -17.13
CA PHE A 87 -8.17 30.34 -16.15
C PHE A 87 -9.48 29.89 -16.84
N ILE A 88 -10.03 30.67 -17.78
CA ILE A 88 -11.20 30.27 -18.58
C ILE A 88 -10.94 28.97 -19.35
N SER A 89 -9.75 28.81 -19.93
CA SER A 89 -9.38 27.59 -20.65
C SER A 89 -9.36 26.37 -19.71
N TYR A 90 -8.87 26.53 -18.49
CA TYR A 90 -8.94 25.51 -17.44
C TYR A 90 -10.40 25.18 -17.07
N LEU A 91 -11.25 26.19 -16.80
CA LEU A 91 -12.66 25.96 -16.47
C LEU A 91 -13.38 25.15 -17.56
N LYS A 92 -13.09 25.42 -18.83
CA LYS A 92 -13.70 24.71 -19.96
C LYS A 92 -13.14 23.31 -20.15
N ASN A 93 -11.82 23.19 -20.28
CA ASN A 93 -11.20 21.95 -20.72
C ASN A 93 -11.04 20.93 -19.58
N ASP A 94 -10.77 21.38 -18.36
CA ASP A 94 -10.55 20.50 -17.21
C ASP A 94 -11.84 20.25 -16.42
N MET A 95 -12.69 21.26 -16.28
CA MET A 95 -13.91 21.17 -15.46
C MET A 95 -15.21 21.03 -16.28
N GLY A 96 -15.15 21.15 -17.61
CA GLY A 96 -16.33 21.05 -18.47
C GLY A 96 -17.30 22.23 -18.33
N ILE A 97 -16.82 23.40 -17.89
CA ILE A 97 -17.65 24.58 -17.61
C ILE A 97 -17.67 25.49 -18.84
N ASP A 98 -18.45 25.08 -19.84
CA ASP A 98 -18.52 25.78 -21.13
C ASP A 98 -19.03 27.22 -21.04
N TRP A 99 -19.85 27.54 -20.03
CA TRP A 99 -20.40 28.89 -19.85
C TRP A 99 -19.36 29.92 -19.36
N ALA A 100 -18.16 29.48 -18.98
CA ALA A 100 -17.10 30.34 -18.46
C ALA A 100 -16.62 31.41 -19.46
N ASP A 101 -16.78 31.19 -20.78
CA ASP A 101 -16.39 32.15 -21.82
C ASP A 101 -17.03 33.54 -21.65
N ASN A 102 -18.26 33.56 -21.13
CA ASN A 102 -19.05 34.79 -20.96
C ASN A 102 -19.19 35.19 -19.49
N ALA A 103 -18.48 34.52 -18.58
CA ALA A 103 -18.58 34.76 -17.16
C ALA A 103 -17.80 36.01 -16.73
N GLN A 104 -18.32 36.69 -15.72
CA GLN A 104 -17.57 37.69 -14.98
C GLN A 104 -16.67 36.96 -13.98
N ILE A 105 -15.41 37.34 -13.94
CA ILE A 105 -14.42 36.82 -12.98
C ILE A 105 -14.03 37.98 -12.07
N VAL A 106 -14.29 37.81 -10.78
CA VAL A 106 -13.91 38.77 -9.75
C VAL A 106 -13.18 38.06 -8.62
N LYS A 107 -12.46 38.84 -7.82
CA LYS A 107 -11.81 38.34 -6.61
C LYS A 107 -12.30 39.10 -5.40
N THR A 108 -12.38 38.41 -4.28
CA THR A 108 -12.62 39.03 -2.98
C THR A 108 -11.42 39.87 -2.54
N ASN A 109 -11.66 40.81 -1.63
CA ASN A 109 -10.65 41.77 -1.18
C ASN A 109 -9.50 41.14 -0.39
N ASP A 110 -9.72 39.96 0.20
CA ASP A 110 -8.69 39.15 0.87
C ASP A 110 -7.76 38.42 -0.12
N ASN A 111 -8.05 38.45 -1.44
CA ASN A 111 -7.34 37.71 -2.48
C ASN A 111 -7.39 36.18 -2.30
N GLU A 112 -8.27 35.68 -1.43
CA GLU A 112 -8.40 34.25 -1.09
C GLU A 112 -9.49 33.55 -1.90
N THR A 113 -10.44 34.29 -2.47
CA THR A 113 -11.57 33.72 -3.22
C THR A 113 -11.73 34.33 -4.62
N ILE A 114 -11.81 33.49 -5.65
CA ILE A 114 -12.18 33.85 -7.01
C ILE A 114 -13.64 33.45 -7.24
N LEU A 115 -14.45 34.41 -7.69
CA LEU A 115 -15.85 34.20 -8.06
C LEU A 115 -16.00 34.30 -9.58
N VAL A 116 -16.66 33.31 -10.17
CA VAL A 116 -16.94 33.21 -11.61
C VAL A 116 -18.44 33.08 -11.77
N PHE A 117 -19.09 34.04 -12.44
CA PHE A 117 -20.56 34.00 -12.53
C PHE A 117 -21.10 34.61 -13.82
N THR A 118 -22.29 34.16 -14.17
CA THR A 118 -23.18 34.72 -15.19
C THR A 118 -24.50 35.10 -14.53
N SER A 119 -25.52 35.47 -15.29
CA SER A 119 -26.87 35.68 -14.74
C SER A 119 -27.52 34.40 -14.19
N GLU A 120 -27.07 33.22 -14.64
CA GLU A 120 -27.73 31.93 -14.37
C GLU A 120 -26.84 30.96 -13.58
N ASN A 121 -25.52 31.08 -13.71
CA ASN A 121 -24.57 30.17 -13.10
C ASN A 121 -23.55 30.92 -12.25
N SER A 122 -23.07 30.31 -11.17
CA SER A 122 -22.00 30.82 -10.33
C SER A 122 -21.07 29.69 -9.87
N LEU A 123 -19.81 30.04 -9.69
CA LEU A 123 -18.75 29.16 -9.26
C LEU A 123 -17.80 29.94 -8.35
N GLU A 124 -17.39 29.32 -7.27
CA GLU A 124 -16.48 29.90 -6.29
C GLU A 124 -15.25 29.01 -6.11
N PHE A 125 -14.06 29.62 -6.09
CA PHE A 125 -12.81 28.97 -5.73
C PHE A 125 -12.22 29.67 -4.53
N THR A 126 -11.87 28.94 -3.48
CA THR A 126 -11.31 29.50 -2.24
C THR A 126 -10.02 28.77 -1.86
N LEU A 127 -8.98 29.53 -1.49
CA LEU A 127 -7.73 28.99 -0.97
C LEU A 127 -7.88 28.57 0.49
N GLU A 128 -7.59 27.31 0.80
CA GLU A 128 -7.65 26.75 2.16
C GLU A 128 -6.29 26.23 2.67
N ASP A 129 -6.25 25.84 3.95
CA ASP A 129 -5.12 25.16 4.60
C ASP A 129 -3.77 25.87 4.37
N ASN A 130 -3.69 27.15 4.77
CA ASN A 130 -2.51 27.99 4.52
C ASN A 130 -2.13 28.10 3.03
N LYS A 131 -3.13 28.12 2.14
CA LYS A 131 -2.97 28.21 0.68
C LYS A 131 -2.31 26.99 0.06
N SER A 132 -2.57 25.81 0.63
CA SER A 132 -2.10 24.53 0.10
C SER A 132 -3.18 23.78 -0.70
N LYS A 133 -4.45 24.17 -0.59
CA LYS A 133 -5.59 23.56 -1.31
C LYS A 133 -6.52 24.60 -1.91
N ILE A 134 -7.29 24.18 -2.92
CA ILE A 134 -8.37 24.96 -3.52
C ILE A 134 -9.68 24.22 -3.30
N LEU A 135 -10.61 24.85 -2.59
CA LEU A 135 -12.00 24.41 -2.49
C LEU A 135 -12.79 25.03 -3.64
N THR A 136 -13.48 24.19 -4.41
CA THR A 136 -14.33 24.62 -5.53
C THR A 136 -15.79 24.37 -5.17
N THR A 137 -16.64 25.38 -5.31
CA THR A 137 -18.08 25.29 -5.03
C THR A 137 -18.90 25.64 -6.28
N ILE A 138 -19.68 24.67 -6.77
CA ILE A 138 -20.62 24.82 -7.88
C ILE A 138 -22.04 24.69 -7.32
N GLY A 139 -22.78 25.80 -7.23
CA GLY A 139 -24.11 25.79 -6.61
C GLY A 139 -24.05 25.41 -5.13
N SER A 140 -24.68 24.29 -4.74
CA SER A 140 -24.63 23.75 -3.38
C SER A 140 -23.53 22.73 -3.14
N ASP A 141 -22.85 22.29 -4.21
CA ASP A 141 -21.91 21.19 -4.15
C ASP A 141 -20.48 21.75 -4.08
N SER A 142 -19.71 21.30 -3.09
CA SER A 142 -18.32 21.68 -2.92
C SER A 142 -17.39 20.47 -2.99
N TYR A 143 -16.24 20.64 -3.62
CA TYR A 143 -15.20 19.62 -3.68
C TYR A 143 -13.81 20.25 -3.73
N TYR A 144 -12.82 19.52 -3.23
CA TYR A 144 -11.42 19.92 -3.34
C TYR A 144 -10.90 19.60 -4.73
N ASP A 145 -10.26 20.58 -5.37
CA ASP A 145 -9.61 20.33 -6.64
C ASP A 145 -8.32 19.53 -6.42
N SER A 146 -8.13 18.48 -7.23
CA SER A 146 -6.98 17.57 -7.19
C SER A 146 -5.67 18.21 -7.70
N LYS A 147 -5.68 19.52 -8.01
CA LYS A 147 -4.53 20.27 -8.52
C LYS A 147 -3.51 20.57 -7.42
N LYS A 148 -2.29 20.83 -7.85
CA LYS A 148 -1.21 21.20 -6.94
C LYS A 148 -0.98 22.69 -6.96
N ILE A 149 -0.94 23.28 -5.77
CA ILE A 149 -0.50 24.66 -5.58
C ILE A 149 1.02 24.69 -5.47
N LYS A 150 1.65 25.58 -6.23
CA LYS A 150 3.08 25.89 -6.12
C LYS A 150 3.29 27.35 -5.80
N ASN A 151 4.29 27.62 -4.97
CA ASN A 151 4.80 28.98 -4.76
C ASN A 151 6.04 29.18 -5.62
N GLU A 152 5.90 29.94 -6.71
CA GLU A 152 7.00 30.27 -7.61
C GLU A 152 7.29 31.77 -7.50
N ASN A 153 8.47 32.12 -6.99
CA ASN A 153 8.90 33.51 -6.80
C ASN A 153 7.92 34.36 -5.97
N GLY A 154 7.28 33.75 -4.96
CA GLY A 154 6.29 34.40 -4.10
C GLY A 154 4.91 34.57 -4.72
N LYS A 155 4.66 33.98 -5.90
CA LYS A 155 3.34 33.89 -6.53
C LYS A 155 2.75 32.50 -6.38
N ILE A 156 1.44 32.46 -6.20
CA ILE A 156 0.67 31.22 -6.15
C ILE A 156 0.33 30.81 -7.58
N CYS A 157 0.76 29.61 -7.95
CA CYS A 157 0.54 29.00 -9.25
C CYS A 157 -0.27 27.71 -9.05
N VAL A 158 -1.29 27.54 -9.89
CA VAL A 158 -2.09 26.33 -9.96
C VAL A 158 -1.56 25.50 -11.11
N CYS A 159 -1.16 24.27 -10.80
CA CYS A 159 -0.62 23.34 -11.78
C CYS A 159 -1.43 22.04 -11.78
N ARG A 160 -1.58 21.47 -12.97
CA ARG A 160 -2.00 20.09 -13.13
C ARG A 160 -0.79 19.20 -12.87
N LEU A 161 -0.95 18.21 -11.99
CA LEU A 161 0.03 17.14 -11.83
C LEU A 161 -0.29 16.06 -12.86
N GLU A 162 0.59 15.93 -13.84
CA GLU A 162 0.61 14.82 -14.79
C GLU A 162 1.73 13.85 -14.44
N TYR A 163 1.56 12.61 -14.88
CA TYR A 163 2.56 11.55 -14.70
C TYR A 163 2.96 11.09 -16.09
N GLU A 164 4.19 11.40 -16.46
CA GLU A 164 4.73 10.99 -17.75
C GLU A 164 5.72 9.84 -17.55
N PRO A 165 5.67 8.78 -18.37
CA PRO A 165 6.63 7.70 -18.28
C PRO A 165 8.03 8.19 -18.65
N GLY A 166 8.94 8.10 -17.68
CA GLY A 166 10.36 8.39 -17.82
C GLY A 166 11.19 7.12 -18.08
N PRO A 167 12.45 7.29 -18.52
CA PRO A 167 13.37 6.17 -18.73
C PRO A 167 13.88 5.56 -17.42
N ASN A 168 13.76 6.29 -16.30
CA ASN A 168 14.28 5.87 -15.02
C ASN A 168 13.21 5.09 -14.25
N ILE A 169 13.53 3.85 -13.89
CA ILE A 169 12.71 3.04 -12.99
C ILE A 169 13.19 3.30 -11.57
N THR A 170 12.26 3.67 -10.70
CA THR A 170 12.50 3.80 -9.27
C THR A 170 11.86 2.62 -8.55
N GLU A 171 12.64 1.96 -7.70
CA GLU A 171 12.14 0.95 -6.76
C GLU A 171 12.23 1.49 -5.35
N LYS A 172 11.15 1.35 -4.60
CA LYS A 172 11.06 1.78 -3.20
C LYS A 172 10.43 0.68 -2.37
N TYR A 173 10.94 0.53 -1.17
CA TYR A 173 10.46 -0.42 -0.19
C TYR A 173 10.08 0.35 1.06
N TYR A 174 8.95 0.01 1.65
CA TYR A 174 8.47 0.65 2.86
C TYR A 174 8.10 -0.39 3.91
N ALA A 175 8.47 -0.09 5.14
CA ALA A 175 7.99 -0.77 6.33
C ALA A 175 7.09 0.21 7.09
N VAL A 176 5.83 -0.18 7.31
CA VAL A 176 4.84 0.62 8.02
C VAL A 176 4.50 -0.09 9.32
N TYR A 177 4.59 0.61 10.44
CA TYR A 177 4.23 0.07 11.74
C TYR A 177 3.09 0.89 12.31
N ASN A 178 1.98 0.23 12.63
CA ASN A 178 0.97 0.79 13.51
C ASN A 178 1.38 0.51 14.94
N LEU A 179 1.44 1.55 15.75
CA LEU A 179 1.93 1.53 17.11
C LEU A 179 0.85 2.00 18.08
N SER A 180 0.82 1.37 19.26
CA SER A 180 0.20 1.91 20.46
C SER A 180 1.32 2.34 21.41
N ILE A 181 1.33 3.60 21.80
CA ILE A 181 2.37 4.20 22.66
C ILE A 181 1.70 4.67 23.94
N LYS A 182 2.03 4.02 25.06
CA LYS A 182 1.47 4.32 26.37
C LYS A 182 2.54 4.85 27.32
N ASN A 183 2.20 5.93 28.03
CA ASN A 183 2.99 6.40 29.14
C ASN A 183 2.57 5.70 30.43
N ASN A 184 3.35 4.70 30.87
CA ASN A 184 3.14 4.02 32.15
C ASN A 184 3.85 4.70 33.33
N GLY A 185 4.54 5.82 33.07
CA GLY A 185 5.26 6.58 34.07
C GLY A 185 4.36 7.51 34.88
N SER A 186 4.88 7.97 36.02
CA SER A 186 4.22 8.96 36.87
C SER A 186 4.40 10.41 36.40
N ASN A 187 5.30 10.66 35.44
CA ASN A 187 5.60 11.97 34.86
C ASN A 187 5.12 12.08 33.42
N ASN A 188 5.06 13.32 32.90
CA ASN A 188 4.82 13.54 31.47
C ASN A 188 5.97 12.98 30.65
N LEU A 189 5.63 12.28 29.57
CA LEU A 189 6.58 11.72 28.62
C LEU A 189 6.56 12.54 27.34
N ASP A 190 7.71 13.12 26.97
CA ASP A 190 7.90 13.71 25.65
C ASP A 190 8.38 12.61 24.68
N PHE A 191 7.49 12.15 23.83
CA PHE A 191 7.79 11.19 22.77
C PHE A 191 8.34 11.91 21.54
N ASN A 192 9.53 11.52 21.08
CA ASN A 192 10.19 12.10 19.91
C ASN A 192 10.28 11.06 18.79
N LEU A 193 9.63 11.36 17.67
CA LEU A 193 9.58 10.49 16.50
C LEU A 193 10.97 10.23 15.90
N ASN A 194 11.91 11.18 16.02
CA ASN A 194 13.27 11.03 15.49
C ASN A 194 14.11 10.01 16.24
N GLU A 195 13.68 9.60 17.44
CA GLU A 195 14.34 8.54 18.20
C GLU A 195 13.88 7.15 17.77
N LEU A 196 12.83 7.07 16.94
CA LEU A 196 12.30 5.85 16.35
C LEU A 196 12.96 5.57 15.00
N HIS A 197 13.52 4.37 14.84
CA HIS A 197 14.18 3.95 13.59
C HIS A 197 14.07 2.45 13.38
N VAL A 198 14.17 2.00 12.13
CA VAL A 198 14.36 0.58 11.79
C VAL A 198 15.84 0.33 11.57
N ARG A 199 16.34 -0.78 12.09
CA ARG A 199 17.72 -1.23 11.90
C ARG A 199 17.76 -2.55 11.14
N ASP A 200 18.68 -2.63 10.17
CA ASP A 200 19.03 -3.88 9.46
C ASP A 200 20.56 -4.04 9.45
N GLY A 201 21.07 -4.86 10.38
CA GLY A 201 22.51 -4.98 10.61
C GLY A 201 23.13 -3.64 11.05
N ASN A 202 23.91 -3.00 10.17
CA ASN A 202 24.52 -1.69 10.42
C ASN A 202 23.77 -0.53 9.74
N HIS A 203 22.72 -0.82 8.98
CA HIS A 203 21.91 0.20 8.32
C HIS A 203 20.83 0.69 9.28
N ILE A 204 20.64 2.00 9.30
CA ILE A 204 19.59 2.68 10.08
C ILE A 204 18.68 3.39 9.08
N PHE A 205 17.39 3.13 9.20
CA PHE A 205 16.33 3.76 8.42
C PHE A 205 15.50 4.64 9.35
N ASN A 206 15.53 5.94 9.08
CA ASN A 206 14.71 6.92 9.80
C ASN A 206 13.29 6.95 9.24
N THR A 207 12.38 7.57 9.98
CA THR A 207 11.03 7.81 9.52
C THR A 207 11.02 8.65 8.24
N THR A 208 10.00 8.44 7.40
CA THR A 208 9.86 9.09 6.10
C THR A 208 8.44 9.60 5.84
N ILE A 209 8.27 10.28 4.72
CA ILE A 209 6.96 10.71 4.22
C ILE A 209 6.19 9.54 3.62
N ASP A 210 4.89 9.73 3.45
CA ASP A 210 4.02 8.66 2.99
C ASP A 210 4.34 8.25 1.55
N PRO A 211 4.13 6.99 1.18
CA PRO A 211 4.35 6.53 -0.17
C PRO A 211 3.34 7.21 -1.10
N GLU A 212 3.82 7.88 -2.14
CA GLU A 212 2.97 8.51 -3.13
C GLU A 212 3.05 7.76 -4.46
N SER A 213 1.90 7.31 -4.98
CA SER A 213 1.75 6.76 -6.34
C SER A 213 0.56 7.42 -7.04
N GLN A 214 0.68 7.60 -8.37
CA GLN A 214 -0.40 8.07 -9.25
C GLN A 214 -1.71 7.32 -9.02
N TYR A 215 -1.60 6.03 -8.69
CA TYR A 215 -2.74 5.13 -8.57
C TYR A 215 -3.02 4.71 -7.12
N SER A 216 -2.44 5.42 -6.14
CA SER A 216 -2.62 5.12 -4.72
C SER A 216 -4.10 5.08 -4.28
N TYR A 217 -4.99 5.78 -4.98
CA TYR A 217 -6.43 5.80 -4.67
C TYR A 217 -7.17 4.49 -4.98
N ARG A 218 -6.60 3.59 -5.79
CA ARG A 218 -7.20 2.28 -6.10
C ARG A 218 -6.64 1.14 -5.27
N ASN A 219 -5.55 1.38 -4.55
CA ASN A 219 -4.99 0.40 -3.65
C ASN A 219 -5.68 0.53 -2.29
N GLU A 220 -6.32 -0.55 -1.83
CA GLU A 220 -7.04 -0.56 -0.56
C GLU A 220 -6.11 -0.18 0.61
N MET A 221 -4.87 -0.69 0.61
CA MET A 221 -3.93 -0.47 1.70
C MET A 221 -3.49 0.99 1.83
N PHE A 222 -3.25 1.69 0.71
CA PHE A 222 -2.96 3.13 0.77
C PHE A 222 -4.18 3.96 1.18
N SER A 223 -5.38 3.49 0.86
CA SER A 223 -6.62 4.14 1.27
C SER A 223 -6.85 4.00 2.78
N ASP A 224 -6.54 2.83 3.34
CA ASP A 224 -6.59 2.59 4.79
C ASP A 224 -5.53 3.40 5.54
N LEU A 225 -4.29 3.44 5.03
CA LEU A 225 -3.21 4.24 5.61
C LEU A 225 -3.55 5.74 5.69
N LYS A 226 -4.29 6.27 4.71
CA LYS A 226 -4.77 7.67 4.71
C LYS A 226 -5.84 7.96 5.77
N LYS A 227 -6.53 6.94 6.29
CA LYS A 227 -7.52 7.08 7.37
C LYS A 227 -6.87 6.97 8.75
N GLU A 228 -5.73 6.29 8.85
CA GLU A 228 -4.99 6.13 10.09
C GLU A 228 -4.29 7.45 10.48
N THR A 229 -4.11 7.69 11.78
CA THR A 229 -3.41 8.87 12.28
C THR A 229 -1.91 8.65 12.17
N LYS A 230 -1.19 9.57 11.53
CA LYS A 230 0.28 9.55 11.52
C LYS A 230 0.80 9.97 12.89
N ILE A 231 1.75 9.22 13.46
CA ILE A 231 2.38 9.58 14.73
C ILE A 231 3.35 10.74 14.50
N GLU A 232 3.25 11.74 15.36
CA GLU A 232 4.12 12.92 15.41
C GLU A 232 4.71 13.08 16.83
N ASP A 233 5.63 14.03 17.00
CA ASP A 233 6.15 14.40 18.31
C ASP A 233 5.00 14.83 19.23
N THR A 234 4.95 14.27 20.44
CA THR A 234 3.85 14.54 21.37
C THR A 234 4.28 14.39 22.82
N THR A 235 3.60 15.12 23.71
CA THR A 235 3.69 14.92 25.15
C THR A 235 2.53 14.05 25.62
N LEU A 236 2.83 12.92 26.27
CA LEU A 236 1.86 12.00 26.86
C LEU A 236 1.82 12.21 28.38
N PHE A 237 0.64 12.51 28.92
CA PHE A 237 0.41 12.53 30.37
C PHE A 237 0.46 11.10 30.95
N PRO A 238 0.67 10.92 32.26
CA PRO A 238 0.59 9.61 32.91
C PRO A 238 -0.68 8.83 32.53
N GLU A 239 -0.52 7.56 32.21
CA GLU A 239 -1.54 6.62 31.70
C GLU A 239 -2.16 6.99 30.33
N GLN A 240 -1.70 8.07 29.69
CA GLN A 240 -2.18 8.41 28.35
C GLN A 240 -1.61 7.45 27.31
N THR A 241 -2.46 7.06 26.37
CA THR A 241 -2.09 6.28 25.19
C THR A 241 -2.35 7.11 23.93
N THR A 242 -1.45 7.00 22.97
CA THR A 242 -1.66 7.46 21.59
C THR A 242 -1.44 6.30 20.64
N SER A 243 -2.15 6.30 19.51
CA SER A 243 -2.05 5.24 18.50
C SER A 243 -2.02 5.84 17.11
N GLY A 244 -1.30 5.18 16.22
CA GLY A 244 -1.16 5.62 14.83
C GLY A 244 -0.06 4.88 14.09
N TYR A 245 0.29 5.34 12.90
CA TYR A 245 1.33 4.70 12.09
C TYR A 245 2.61 5.52 11.98
N VAL A 246 3.70 4.82 11.69
CA VAL A 246 4.99 5.36 11.26
C VAL A 246 5.48 4.60 10.02
N ILE A 247 6.26 5.27 9.18
CA ILE A 247 6.73 4.72 7.90
C ILE A 247 8.24 4.89 7.80
N PHE A 248 8.90 3.84 7.32
CA PHE A 248 10.33 3.81 7.03
C PHE A 248 10.54 3.41 5.58
N GLN A 249 11.36 4.14 4.83
CA GLN A 249 11.83 3.68 3.52
C GLN A 249 13.06 2.80 3.74
N VAL A 250 12.92 1.52 3.40
CA VAL A 250 13.90 0.46 3.68
C VAL A 250 14.56 -0.04 2.38
N SER A 251 15.52 -0.94 2.50
CA SER A 251 16.31 -1.46 1.37
C SER A 251 15.66 -2.64 0.63
N SER A 252 14.69 -3.29 1.26
CA SER A 252 14.01 -4.47 0.74
C SER A 252 12.63 -4.61 1.36
N LEU A 253 11.81 -5.52 0.83
CA LEU A 253 10.62 -5.94 1.56
C LEU A 253 11.03 -6.56 2.89
N TYR A 254 10.07 -6.63 3.80
CA TYR A 254 10.33 -7.04 5.16
C TYR A 254 11.18 -8.31 5.22
N ASN A 255 12.21 -8.25 6.03
CA ASN A 255 13.05 -9.39 6.35
C ASN A 255 13.16 -9.51 7.87
N GLU A 256 13.53 -10.70 8.35
CA GLU A 256 13.58 -11.00 9.79
C GLU A 256 14.72 -10.27 10.52
N SER A 257 15.63 -9.61 9.80
CA SER A 257 16.69 -8.81 10.40
C SER A 257 16.26 -7.38 10.72
N PHE A 258 15.06 -6.96 10.32
CA PHE A 258 14.53 -5.64 10.68
C PHE A 258 14.15 -5.58 12.16
N LEU A 259 14.79 -4.66 12.87
CA LEU A 259 14.51 -4.35 14.27
C LEU A 259 13.96 -2.92 14.35
N LEU A 260 12.75 -2.77 14.89
CA LEU A 260 12.22 -1.45 15.25
C LEU A 260 12.86 -1.02 16.57
N MET A 261 13.38 0.20 16.64
CA MET A 261 14.19 0.70 17.74
C MET A 261 13.64 2.03 18.23
N TYR A 262 13.62 2.25 19.55
CA TYR A 262 13.34 3.54 20.17
C TYR A 262 14.40 3.87 21.22
N LYS A 263 15.00 5.07 21.15
CA LYS A 263 16.11 5.49 22.04
C LYS A 263 17.27 4.47 22.10
N GLY A 264 17.49 3.73 21.01
CA GLY A 264 18.53 2.70 20.93
C GLY A 264 18.17 1.34 21.52
N THR A 265 16.95 1.18 22.06
CA THR A 265 16.44 -0.09 22.57
C THR A 265 15.52 -0.73 21.53
N PRO A 266 15.68 -2.04 21.21
CA PRO A 266 14.74 -2.75 20.35
C PRO A 266 13.34 -2.78 20.97
N ILE A 267 12.34 -2.44 20.18
CA ILE A 267 10.93 -2.64 20.53
C ILE A 267 10.61 -4.09 20.21
N THR A 268 10.45 -4.90 21.25
CA THR A 268 10.01 -6.29 21.14
C THR A 268 8.53 -6.37 21.47
N SER A 269 7.75 -7.00 20.60
CA SER A 269 6.36 -7.34 20.84
C SER A 269 6.12 -8.75 20.34
N THR A 270 5.49 -9.59 21.16
CA THR A 270 5.06 -10.94 20.76
C THR A 270 4.19 -10.89 19.50
N SER A 271 3.33 -9.86 19.39
CA SER A 271 2.50 -9.57 18.24
C SER A 271 3.33 -9.31 16.97
N PHE A 272 4.44 -8.59 17.10
CA PHE A 272 5.37 -8.36 15.99
C PHE A 272 6.05 -9.65 15.54
N GLU A 273 6.64 -10.43 16.45
CA GLU A 273 7.30 -11.71 16.11
C GLU A 273 6.33 -12.71 15.46
N LYS A 274 5.10 -12.80 16.00
CA LYS A 274 4.02 -13.57 15.39
C LYS A 274 3.67 -13.04 14.00
N GLY A 275 3.60 -11.73 13.84
CA GLY A 275 3.37 -11.06 12.56
C GLY A 275 4.42 -11.42 11.50
N VAL A 276 5.69 -11.51 11.88
CA VAL A 276 6.78 -11.94 10.98
C VAL A 276 6.60 -13.37 10.48
N LYS A 277 6.26 -14.29 11.39
CA LYS A 277 5.99 -15.69 11.03
C LYS A 277 4.77 -15.80 10.11
N VAL A 278 3.76 -14.97 10.35
CA VAL A 278 2.55 -14.89 9.54
C VAL A 278 2.87 -14.40 8.12
N LEU A 279 3.70 -13.37 7.97
CA LEU A 279 4.14 -12.86 6.66
C LEU A 279 4.68 -14.00 5.80
N ARG A 280 5.65 -14.74 6.33
CA ARG A 280 6.27 -15.87 5.65
C ARG A 280 5.24 -16.92 5.22
N THR A 281 4.26 -17.19 6.09
CA THR A 281 3.20 -18.18 5.83
C THR A 281 2.29 -17.71 4.69
N ALA A 282 1.81 -16.46 4.75
CA ALA A 282 0.94 -15.89 3.72
C ALA A 282 1.66 -15.74 2.37
N GLU A 283 2.93 -15.36 2.38
CA GLU A 283 3.73 -15.17 1.16
C GLU A 283 4.10 -16.47 0.45
N SER A 284 4.21 -17.58 1.18
CA SER A 284 4.56 -18.90 0.64
C SER A 284 3.33 -19.76 0.30
N TYR A 285 2.14 -19.34 0.71
CA TYR A 285 0.93 -20.12 0.51
C TYR A 285 0.55 -20.25 -0.97
N ASN A 286 0.15 -21.45 -1.38
CA ASN A 286 -0.37 -21.71 -2.73
C ASN A 286 -1.90 -21.53 -2.74
N TYR A 287 -2.35 -20.33 -3.07
CA TYR A 287 -3.77 -19.98 -3.04
C TYR A 287 -4.62 -20.70 -4.10
N SER A 288 -4.01 -21.36 -5.09
CA SER A 288 -4.78 -22.18 -6.04
C SER A 288 -5.51 -23.34 -5.35
N VAL A 289 -4.97 -23.86 -4.25
CA VAL A 289 -5.59 -24.93 -3.45
C VAL A 289 -6.89 -24.44 -2.81
N ILE A 290 -6.91 -23.19 -2.33
CA ILE A 290 -8.07 -22.59 -1.68
C ILE A 290 -9.09 -22.14 -2.72
N PHE A 291 -8.66 -21.31 -3.67
CA PHE A 291 -9.59 -20.66 -4.59
C PHE A 291 -10.05 -21.57 -5.73
N GLY A 292 -9.34 -22.67 -5.98
CA GLY A 292 -9.57 -23.57 -7.11
C GLY A 292 -9.24 -22.93 -8.45
N ILE A 293 -8.40 -21.88 -8.46
CA ILE A 293 -8.03 -21.12 -9.66
C ILE A 293 -6.50 -21.11 -9.82
N PRO A 294 -5.98 -21.28 -11.04
CA PRO A 294 -4.55 -21.17 -11.30
C PRO A 294 -4.04 -19.77 -10.96
N PRO A 295 -2.74 -19.60 -10.70
CA PRO A 295 -2.15 -18.29 -10.40
C PRO A 295 -2.33 -17.27 -11.52
N TYR A 296 -2.49 -17.72 -12.77
CA TYR A 296 -2.53 -16.87 -13.95
C TYR A 296 -3.83 -17.06 -14.75
N ASP A 297 -4.35 -15.98 -15.30
CA ASP A 297 -5.38 -15.96 -16.35
C ASP A 297 -4.80 -15.30 -17.61
N CYS A 298 -5.22 -15.80 -18.77
CA CYS A 298 -4.82 -15.32 -20.09
C CYS A 298 -6.03 -15.00 -20.99
N GLY A 299 -7.18 -14.64 -20.41
CA GLY A 299 -8.26 -13.98 -21.16
C GLY A 299 -8.98 -14.89 -22.14
N GLY A 300 -9.23 -16.15 -21.75
CA GLY A 300 -10.11 -17.06 -22.50
C GLY A 300 -9.56 -18.46 -22.76
N LEU A 301 -8.34 -18.79 -22.34
CA LEU A 301 -7.80 -20.14 -22.43
C LEU A 301 -7.78 -20.80 -21.04
N ASN A 302 -8.57 -21.85 -20.90
CA ASN A 302 -8.91 -22.51 -19.63
C ASN A 302 -7.82 -23.51 -19.17
N TYR A 303 -6.54 -23.13 -19.22
CA TYR A 303 -5.42 -24.03 -18.93
C TYR A 303 -4.56 -23.55 -17.77
N THR A 304 -4.21 -24.49 -16.89
CA THR A 304 -3.13 -24.36 -15.90
C THR A 304 -1.82 -24.19 -16.64
N PHE A 305 -1.33 -22.96 -16.75
CA PHE A 305 -0.21 -22.59 -17.61
C PHE A 305 0.96 -22.07 -16.78
N GLU A 306 2.18 -22.53 -17.10
CA GLU A 306 3.40 -21.86 -16.66
C GLU A 306 3.68 -20.75 -17.67
N PRO A 307 3.67 -19.47 -17.26
CA PRO A 307 3.61 -18.35 -18.21
C PRO A 307 4.87 -18.24 -19.08
N ASP A 308 4.76 -18.52 -20.37
CA ASP A 308 5.72 -18.02 -21.36
C ASP A 308 5.36 -16.57 -21.71
N PHE A 309 6.01 -15.62 -21.03
CA PHE A 309 5.82 -14.18 -21.25
C PHE A 309 6.25 -13.70 -22.65
N LYS A 310 6.96 -14.53 -23.44
CA LYS A 310 7.22 -14.23 -24.84
C LYS A 310 6.02 -14.52 -25.73
N GLU A 311 5.26 -15.56 -25.40
CA GLU A 311 4.09 -15.99 -26.16
C GLU A 311 2.81 -15.25 -25.71
N TYR A 312 2.72 -14.92 -24.41
CA TYR A 312 1.55 -14.28 -23.81
C TYR A 312 1.95 -12.99 -23.08
N PRO A 313 2.02 -11.83 -23.77
CA PRO A 313 2.33 -10.55 -23.13
C PRO A 313 1.23 -10.04 -22.20
N TYR A 314 0.03 -10.64 -22.25
CA TYR A 314 -1.15 -10.28 -21.48
C TYR A 314 -1.52 -11.37 -20.47
N ILE A 315 -0.64 -11.61 -19.51
CA ILE A 315 -0.90 -12.52 -18.39
C ILE A 315 -1.31 -11.70 -17.17
N TRP A 316 -2.40 -12.08 -16.51
CA TRP A 316 -2.84 -11.47 -15.28
C TRP A 316 -2.74 -12.46 -14.13
N PRO A 317 -2.31 -12.03 -12.94
CA PRO A 317 -2.51 -12.85 -11.76
C PRO A 317 -4.02 -12.99 -11.47
N ASN A 318 -4.45 -14.16 -10.99
CA ASN A 318 -5.77 -14.36 -10.38
C ASN A 318 -5.73 -14.13 -8.87
N TRP A 319 -4.57 -14.42 -8.28
CA TRP A 319 -4.18 -14.21 -6.90
C TRP A 319 -2.68 -13.97 -6.88
N VAL A 320 -2.18 -13.41 -5.80
CA VAL A 320 -0.78 -13.04 -5.62
C VAL A 320 -0.27 -13.58 -4.30
N ASN A 321 0.91 -14.15 -4.38
CA ASN A 321 1.80 -14.37 -3.26
C ASN A 321 3.17 -13.80 -3.66
N ARG A 322 4.18 -13.94 -2.80
CA ARG A 322 5.53 -13.44 -3.06
C ARG A 322 6.08 -13.93 -4.40
N SER A 323 6.00 -15.23 -4.65
CA SER A 323 6.54 -15.84 -5.87
C SER A 323 5.82 -15.37 -7.14
N VAL A 324 4.49 -15.27 -7.12
CA VAL A 324 3.71 -14.76 -8.26
C VAL A 324 4.09 -13.31 -8.56
N PHE A 325 4.19 -12.47 -7.51
CA PHE A 325 4.64 -11.09 -7.62
C PHE A 325 6.04 -11.01 -8.24
N GLU A 326 7.01 -11.77 -7.74
CA GLU A 326 8.41 -11.72 -8.21
C GLU A 326 8.53 -12.15 -9.67
N VAL A 327 7.78 -13.18 -10.09
CA VAL A 327 7.73 -13.62 -11.48
C VAL A 327 7.22 -12.50 -12.39
N LEU A 328 6.11 -11.84 -12.02
CA LEU A 328 5.54 -10.74 -12.81
C LEU A 328 6.47 -9.54 -12.85
N ASN A 329 7.04 -9.16 -11.70
CA ASN A 329 7.96 -8.03 -11.61
C ASN A 329 9.21 -8.26 -12.48
N LYS A 330 9.74 -9.48 -12.49
CA LYS A 330 10.86 -9.86 -13.36
C LYS A 330 10.47 -9.81 -14.84
N ALA A 331 9.33 -10.40 -15.21
CA ALA A 331 8.85 -10.41 -16.59
C ALA A 331 8.66 -8.99 -17.16
N ASP A 332 8.03 -8.10 -16.39
CA ASP A 332 7.82 -6.70 -16.79
C ASP A 332 9.18 -5.97 -16.91
N SER A 333 10.16 -6.26 -16.05
CA SER A 333 11.54 -5.74 -16.18
C SER A 333 12.21 -6.12 -17.50
N GLU A 334 12.12 -7.41 -17.86
CA GLU A 334 12.74 -7.95 -19.06
C GLU A 334 12.08 -7.40 -20.32
N ASN A 335 10.76 -7.23 -20.31
CA ASN A 335 10.02 -6.64 -21.41
C ASN A 335 10.38 -5.16 -21.62
N MET A 336 10.56 -4.39 -20.55
CA MET A 336 11.09 -3.03 -20.64
C MET A 336 12.48 -2.95 -21.25
N ALA A 337 13.38 -3.83 -20.81
CA ALA A 337 14.72 -3.88 -21.36
C ALA A 337 14.69 -4.13 -22.87
N LYS A 338 13.86 -5.05 -23.35
CA LYS A 338 13.67 -5.31 -24.79
C LYS A 338 13.14 -4.09 -25.54
N LEU A 339 12.07 -3.46 -25.04
CA LEU A 339 11.48 -2.27 -25.66
C LEU A 339 12.48 -1.11 -25.75
N SER A 340 13.30 -0.89 -24.71
CA SER A 340 14.33 0.14 -24.75
C SER A 340 15.38 -0.08 -25.87
N ILE A 341 15.72 -1.34 -26.14
CA ILE A 341 16.68 -1.72 -27.20
C ILE A 341 16.04 -1.51 -28.57
N GLU A 342 14.79 -1.94 -28.75
CA GLU A 342 14.04 -1.81 -30.01
C GLU A 342 13.77 -0.33 -30.36
N ASN A 343 13.40 0.50 -29.37
CA ASN A 343 13.19 1.94 -29.54
C ASN A 343 14.48 2.72 -29.84
N THR A 344 15.65 2.19 -29.44
CA THR A 344 16.93 2.80 -29.84
C THR A 344 17.22 2.58 -31.34
N LEU A 345 16.55 1.61 -31.96
CA LEU A 345 16.72 1.25 -33.38
C LEU A 345 15.65 1.87 -34.29
N SER A 346 14.46 2.20 -33.79
CA SER A 346 13.42 2.93 -34.53
C SER A 346 13.56 4.45 -34.35
N LYS A 347 13.45 5.22 -35.44
CA LYS A 347 13.49 6.69 -35.40
C LYS A 347 12.18 7.33 -34.91
N ASP A 348 11.14 6.53 -34.80
CA ASP A 348 9.85 6.95 -34.28
C ASP A 348 9.89 6.65 -32.77
N MET A 349 9.94 7.71 -31.96
CA MET A 349 9.88 7.61 -30.49
C MET A 349 8.53 7.00 -30.09
N GLU A 350 8.43 5.68 -30.11
CA GLU A 350 7.38 4.98 -29.40
C GLU A 350 7.57 5.31 -27.91
N GLN A 351 6.54 5.92 -27.33
CA GLN A 351 6.58 6.40 -25.95
C GLN A 351 6.92 5.26 -25.01
N ILE A 352 7.84 5.52 -24.08
CA ILE A 352 8.16 4.59 -22.99
C ILE A 352 6.84 4.22 -22.30
N PRO A 353 6.52 2.93 -22.13
CA PRO A 353 5.27 2.57 -21.48
C PRO A 353 5.33 2.94 -19.98
N PRO A 354 4.23 3.43 -19.39
CA PRO A 354 4.15 3.61 -17.95
C PRO A 354 4.17 2.25 -17.26
N ILE A 355 4.87 2.21 -16.12
CA ILE A 355 4.95 1.10 -15.20
C ILE A 355 4.57 1.63 -13.83
N ASN A 356 3.59 1.01 -13.21
CA ASN A 356 3.29 1.22 -11.80
C ASN A 356 2.93 -0.12 -11.17
N ILE A 357 3.86 -0.67 -10.40
CA ILE A 357 3.65 -1.91 -9.66
C ILE A 357 3.67 -1.57 -8.17
N VAL A 358 2.62 -1.98 -7.47
CA VAL A 358 2.55 -1.93 -6.01
C VAL A 358 2.24 -3.33 -5.52
N TYR A 359 3.05 -3.81 -4.58
CA TYR A 359 2.77 -5.02 -3.83
C TYR A 359 2.82 -4.68 -2.35
N ALA A 360 1.71 -4.81 -1.67
CA ALA A 360 1.56 -4.39 -0.29
C ALA A 360 0.96 -5.53 0.52
N LEU A 361 1.47 -5.73 1.73
CA LEU A 361 1.00 -6.74 2.65
C LEU A 361 0.86 -6.11 4.03
N LYS A 362 -0.31 -6.21 4.66
CA LYS A 362 -0.59 -5.79 6.04
C LYS A 362 -0.95 -7.00 6.90
N VAL A 363 -0.38 -7.08 8.10
CA VAL A 363 -0.64 -8.12 9.10
C VAL A 363 -1.17 -7.47 10.37
N ILE A 364 -2.32 -7.96 10.83
CA ILE A 364 -2.98 -7.54 12.08
C ILE A 364 -3.05 -8.78 12.97
N PRO A 365 -2.11 -8.93 13.93
CA PRO A 365 -2.06 -10.08 14.81
C PRO A 365 -3.09 -9.99 15.95
N GLU A 366 -3.33 -11.13 16.59
CA GLU A 366 -4.06 -11.27 17.87
C GLU A 366 -5.49 -10.71 17.90
N THR A 367 -6.17 -10.73 16.77
CA THR A 367 -7.53 -10.23 16.64
C THR A 367 -8.55 -11.31 16.99
N ASN A 368 -9.58 -10.95 17.75
CA ASN A 368 -10.73 -11.83 17.95
C ASN A 368 -11.70 -11.62 16.78
N VAL A 369 -12.02 -12.67 16.06
CA VAL A 369 -12.88 -12.61 14.88
C VAL A 369 -14.16 -13.35 15.13
N THR A 370 -15.29 -12.70 14.85
CA THR A 370 -16.62 -13.31 14.90
C THR A 370 -17.21 -13.39 13.50
N MET A 371 -17.74 -14.56 13.17
CA MET A 371 -18.43 -14.84 11.91
C MET A 371 -19.93 -14.68 12.11
N VAL A 372 -20.52 -13.68 11.47
CA VAL A 372 -21.95 -13.35 11.59
C VAL A 372 -22.66 -13.68 10.27
N PRO A 373 -23.84 -14.33 10.31
CA PRO A 373 -24.67 -14.48 9.11
C PRO A 373 -25.09 -13.10 8.58
N ASN A 374 -24.79 -12.78 7.33
CA ASN A 374 -25.25 -11.54 6.71
C ASN A 374 -26.68 -11.72 6.16
N ILE A 375 -27.67 -11.21 6.89
CA ILE A 375 -29.10 -11.32 6.54
C ILE A 375 -29.52 -10.22 5.53
N ARG A 376 -28.66 -9.25 5.21
CA ARG A 376 -29.05 -8.06 4.43
C ARG A 376 -29.08 -8.25 2.91
N SER A 377 -28.58 -9.36 2.37
CA SER A 377 -28.59 -9.59 0.91
C SER A 377 -29.82 -10.38 0.46
N SER A 378 -30.75 -9.71 -0.23
CA SER A 378 -31.99 -10.33 -0.69
C SER A 378 -31.83 -11.25 -1.91
N HIS A 379 -30.66 -11.30 -2.57
CA HIS A 379 -30.57 -11.85 -3.93
C HIS A 379 -29.46 -12.87 -4.23
N PHE A 380 -28.48 -13.12 -3.37
CA PHE A 380 -27.49 -14.18 -3.57
C PHE A 380 -27.07 -14.79 -2.23
N SER A 381 -26.59 -16.05 -2.27
CA SER A 381 -26.22 -16.96 -1.17
C SER A 381 -25.90 -16.31 0.19
N PRO A 382 -26.30 -16.92 1.33
CA PRO A 382 -26.00 -16.37 2.66
C PRO A 382 -24.50 -16.09 2.79
N TYR A 383 -24.14 -14.81 2.86
CA TYR A 383 -22.76 -14.40 3.03
C TYR A 383 -22.38 -14.42 4.50
N THR A 384 -21.13 -14.73 4.79
CA THR A 384 -20.57 -14.62 6.13
C THR A 384 -19.87 -13.27 6.25
N LEU A 385 -20.31 -12.46 7.21
CA LEU A 385 -19.62 -11.24 7.60
C LEU A 385 -18.58 -11.59 8.67
N CYS A 386 -17.33 -11.19 8.46
CA CYS A 386 -16.29 -11.34 9.48
C CYS A 386 -16.11 -9.98 10.16
N VAL A 387 -16.31 -9.91 11.46
CA VAL A 387 -16.06 -8.69 12.26
C VAL A 387 -15.00 -8.94 13.31
N ASP A 388 -14.25 -7.90 13.66
CA ASP A 388 -13.35 -7.93 14.81
C ASP A 388 -14.11 -7.68 16.13
N ASP A 389 -13.36 -7.54 17.22
CA ASP A 389 -13.85 -7.23 18.56
C ASP A 389 -14.38 -5.81 18.72
N THR A 390 -13.97 -4.88 17.86
CA THR A 390 -14.54 -3.52 17.79
C THR A 390 -15.86 -3.49 17.03
N GLY A 391 -16.17 -4.55 16.30
CA GLY A 391 -17.30 -4.64 15.39
C GLY A 391 -17.01 -4.07 13.99
N GLU A 392 -15.74 -3.78 13.68
CA GLU A 392 -15.31 -3.37 12.35
C GLU A 392 -15.42 -4.56 11.38
N GLU A 393 -15.92 -4.30 10.18
CA GLU A 393 -16.03 -5.32 9.13
C GLU A 393 -14.65 -5.60 8.54
N LEU A 394 -14.10 -6.77 8.85
CA LEU A 394 -12.79 -7.22 8.35
C LEU A 394 -12.86 -7.73 6.92
N ILE A 395 -13.93 -8.49 6.63
CA ILE A 395 -14.19 -9.12 5.34
C ILE A 395 -15.67 -8.95 5.04
N ASN A 396 -15.98 -8.05 4.11
CA ASN A 396 -17.31 -7.88 3.54
C ASN A 396 -17.38 -8.51 2.14
N SER A 397 -18.55 -9.06 1.81
CA SER A 397 -18.89 -9.81 0.61
C SER A 397 -19.46 -8.98 -0.54
N GLU A 398 -19.49 -7.65 -0.46
CA GLU A 398 -20.10 -6.85 -1.54
C GLU A 398 -19.48 -7.16 -2.91
N TYR A 399 -18.16 -7.43 -2.94
CA TYR A 399 -17.44 -7.85 -4.14
C TYR A 399 -16.36 -8.89 -3.80
N GLY A 400 -16.22 -9.92 -4.64
CA GLY A 400 -15.20 -10.98 -4.50
C GLY A 400 -15.76 -12.36 -4.11
N LYS A 401 -14.88 -13.37 -4.06
CA LYS A 401 -15.21 -14.73 -3.64
C LYS A 401 -14.67 -14.94 -2.23
N ILE A 402 -15.56 -15.28 -1.30
CA ILE A 402 -15.21 -15.69 0.07
C ILE A 402 -15.25 -17.21 0.15
N ILE A 403 -14.24 -17.79 0.78
CA ILE A 403 -14.14 -19.21 1.08
C ILE A 403 -13.92 -19.36 2.57
N VAL A 404 -14.84 -20.08 3.22
CA VAL A 404 -14.76 -20.44 4.63
C VAL A 404 -14.30 -21.89 4.72
N LEU A 405 -13.11 -22.12 5.26
CA LEU A 405 -12.48 -23.44 5.37
C LEU A 405 -12.79 -24.12 6.71
N ASN A 406 -13.13 -23.33 7.73
CA ASN A 406 -13.55 -23.82 9.04
C ASN A 406 -14.90 -23.20 9.43
N SER A 407 -15.87 -24.04 9.79
CA SER A 407 -17.25 -23.62 10.12
C SER A 407 -17.42 -23.04 11.53
N GLN A 408 -16.34 -22.90 12.30
CA GLN A 408 -16.40 -22.29 13.62
C GLN A 408 -16.83 -20.82 13.52
N MET A 409 -17.75 -20.41 14.41
CA MET A 409 -18.35 -19.06 14.37
C MET A 409 -17.48 -17.98 15.01
N GLY A 410 -16.38 -18.34 15.67
CA GLY A 410 -15.50 -17.38 16.32
C GLY A 410 -14.09 -17.94 16.53
N PHE A 411 -13.11 -17.10 16.29
CA PHE A 411 -11.69 -17.39 16.44
C PHE A 411 -11.08 -16.38 17.40
N SER A 412 -10.49 -16.86 18.49
CA SER A 412 -9.70 -16.02 19.38
C SER A 412 -8.25 -15.98 18.91
N ASN A 413 -7.57 -14.85 19.08
CA ASN A 413 -6.14 -14.70 18.74
C ASN A 413 -5.83 -15.03 17.26
N ALA A 414 -6.80 -14.79 16.38
CA ALA A 414 -6.63 -14.95 14.94
C ALA A 414 -5.64 -13.89 14.41
N THR A 415 -5.09 -14.13 13.23
CA THR A 415 -4.28 -13.13 12.54
C THR A 415 -4.91 -12.82 11.19
N ILE A 416 -5.08 -11.54 10.92
CA ILE A 416 -5.61 -11.06 9.65
C ILE A 416 -4.45 -10.66 8.76
N VAL A 417 -4.47 -11.11 7.51
CA VAL A 417 -3.51 -10.72 6.49
C VAL A 417 -4.26 -10.12 5.31
N LYS A 418 -3.92 -8.88 4.96
CA LYS A 418 -4.37 -8.25 3.73
C LYS A 418 -3.21 -8.19 2.74
N ILE A 419 -3.42 -8.68 1.53
CA ILE A 419 -2.47 -8.59 0.41
C ILE A 419 -3.13 -7.76 -0.67
N SER A 420 -2.48 -6.67 -1.08
CA SER A 420 -2.92 -5.83 -2.19
C SER A 420 -1.85 -5.79 -3.26
N TYR A 421 -2.22 -6.11 -4.48
CA TYR A 421 -1.35 -6.05 -5.64
C TYR A 421 -1.98 -5.22 -6.73
N GLN A 422 -1.18 -4.30 -7.26
CA GLN A 422 -1.54 -3.49 -8.39
C GLN A 422 -0.44 -3.57 -9.44
N ASN A 423 -0.83 -3.71 -10.70
CA ASN A 423 0.06 -3.61 -11.85
C ASN A 423 -0.59 -2.78 -12.96
N VAL A 424 0.10 -1.71 -13.35
CA VAL A 424 -0.16 -0.92 -14.54
C VAL A 424 1.05 -1.10 -15.45
N TYR A 425 0.85 -1.65 -16.65
CA TYR A 425 1.92 -1.78 -17.64
C TYR A 425 1.40 -1.40 -19.03
N GLY A 426 2.11 -0.50 -19.72
CA GLY A 426 1.77 -0.13 -21.11
C GLY A 426 0.72 0.97 -21.25
N ARG A 427 0.43 1.37 -22.49
CA ARG A 427 -0.64 2.33 -22.77
C ARG A 427 -1.99 1.68 -22.51
N LYS A 428 -2.62 2.08 -21.40
CA LYS A 428 -4.05 2.00 -21.06
C LYS A 428 -4.71 0.62 -20.85
N ASP A 429 -4.12 -0.50 -21.28
CA ASP A 429 -4.92 -1.74 -21.47
C ASP A 429 -4.48 -2.94 -20.60
N ARG A 430 -3.46 -2.82 -19.73
CA ARG A 430 -3.11 -3.87 -18.75
C ARG A 430 -3.11 -3.29 -17.34
N LEU A 431 -4.28 -3.37 -16.73
CA LEU A 431 -4.51 -2.92 -15.37
C LEU A 431 -5.06 -4.08 -14.52
N SER A 432 -4.27 -4.53 -13.55
CA SER A 432 -4.67 -5.55 -12.58
C SER A 432 -4.70 -4.97 -11.18
N PHE A 433 -5.79 -5.25 -10.48
CA PHE A 433 -5.90 -5.07 -9.04
C PHE A 433 -6.33 -6.39 -8.41
N ILE A 434 -5.60 -6.81 -7.38
CA ILE A 434 -5.90 -8.01 -6.62
C ILE A 434 -5.80 -7.65 -5.15
N ASP A 435 -6.91 -7.82 -4.45
CA ASP A 435 -6.97 -7.70 -3.01
C ASP A 435 -7.36 -9.06 -2.44
N GLN A 436 -6.58 -9.55 -1.47
CA GLN A 436 -6.80 -10.80 -0.78
C GLN A 436 -6.79 -10.57 0.71
N ASP A 437 -7.86 -11.01 1.37
CA ASP A 437 -7.98 -10.97 2.83
C ASP A 437 -7.96 -12.40 3.35
N LEU A 438 -7.13 -12.65 4.35
CA LEU A 438 -6.97 -13.96 4.98
C LEU A 438 -7.20 -13.82 6.47
N ILE A 439 -7.91 -14.78 7.04
CA ILE A 439 -7.96 -14.98 8.50
C ILE A 439 -7.26 -16.30 8.76
N LEU A 440 -6.23 -16.23 9.61
CA LEU A 440 -5.43 -17.34 10.08
C LEU A 440 -5.80 -17.63 11.54
N ASP A 441 -5.93 -18.90 11.91
CA ASP A 441 -6.03 -19.28 13.32
C ASP A 441 -4.68 -19.12 14.05
N ASP A 442 -4.63 -19.48 15.33
CA ASP A 442 -3.43 -19.42 16.17
C ASP A 442 -2.32 -20.38 15.72
N GLU A 443 -2.68 -21.46 15.02
CA GLU A 443 -1.77 -22.39 14.37
C GLU A 443 -1.30 -21.92 12.98
N LEU A 444 -1.79 -20.77 12.51
CA LEU A 444 -1.54 -20.19 11.19
C LEU A 444 -2.18 -20.97 10.02
N ASN A 445 -3.23 -21.74 10.28
CA ASN A 445 -4.05 -22.31 9.22
C ASN A 445 -5.03 -21.25 8.70
N ILE A 446 -5.20 -21.18 7.38
CA ILE A 446 -6.21 -20.30 6.78
C ILE A 446 -7.59 -20.86 7.11
N VAL A 447 -8.40 -20.08 7.83
CA VAL A 447 -9.78 -20.41 8.18
C VAL A 447 -10.79 -19.70 7.28
N VAL A 448 -10.41 -18.50 6.79
CA VAL A 448 -11.19 -17.72 5.84
C VAL A 448 -10.25 -17.10 4.83
N ALA A 449 -10.64 -17.13 3.57
CA ALA A 449 -9.96 -16.39 2.52
C ALA A 449 -10.99 -15.67 1.65
N LYS A 450 -10.77 -14.39 1.42
CA LYS A 450 -11.46 -13.61 0.40
C LYS A 450 -10.46 -13.24 -0.67
N TYR A 451 -10.89 -13.27 -1.91
CA TYR A 451 -10.18 -12.60 -2.97
C TYR A 451 -11.13 -11.75 -3.80
N TYR A 452 -10.63 -10.59 -4.20
CA TYR A 452 -11.23 -9.71 -5.18
C TYR A 452 -10.20 -9.49 -6.29
N CYS A 453 -10.64 -9.69 -7.53
CA CYS A 453 -9.80 -9.49 -8.70
C CYS A 453 -10.54 -8.59 -9.69
N GLY A 454 -9.95 -7.43 -10.00
CA GLY A 454 -10.40 -6.51 -11.02
C GLY A 454 -9.35 -6.43 -12.12
N ASN A 455 -9.61 -7.11 -13.24
CA ASN A 455 -8.79 -6.99 -14.45
C ASN A 455 -9.55 -6.13 -15.46
N PHE A 456 -8.89 -5.08 -15.95
CA PHE A 456 -9.43 -4.21 -17.00
C PHE A 456 -8.53 -4.32 -18.23
N VAL A 457 -9.17 -4.53 -19.39
CA VAL A 457 -8.58 -4.49 -20.73
C VAL A 457 -9.01 -3.21 -21.41
#